data_AF-A0A838RNW4-F1
#
_entry.id   AF-A0A838RNW4-F1
#
_cell.length_a   1.000
_cell.length_b   1.000
_cell.length_c   1.000
_cell.angle_alpha   90.00
_cell.angle_beta   90.00
_cell.angle_gamma   90.00
#
_symmetry.space_group_name_H-M   'P 1'
#
loop_
_entity.id
_entity.type
_entity.pdbx_description
1 polymer ?
#
loop_
_entity_poly.entity_id
_entity_poly.type
_entity_poly.pdbx_seq_one_letter_code
_entity_poly.pdbx_strand_id
1 'polypeptide(L)'
;MTTSSLELLLGQLDGALQVEGERVTVANEAKLREKIDHLIHEAVFAEGVERELARWLIWEAGQALNIYPASIHELYLAIGRGEAPQTFTVPAMNIRGMNFNTSRAAFRAANKLNVGAMLFEIARSEIGYTDQRPSEYVAALIAAAIKEGYRGPLFVQGDHFQLSLKNYTSDAHKEVNAVKELMKEAIDAGFYNIDIDTSTLVDLGPETLDEQQRINYELCGQLTEYVREIEPEGVTVSLG
;
A
#
# COMPACT_ATOMS: atom_id res chain seq x y z
N MET A 1 -11.13 -34.88 14.35
CA MET A 1 -11.42 -33.85 13.32
C MET A 1 -10.48 -32.71 13.61
N THR A 2 -9.53 -32.43 12.72
CA THR A 2 -8.62 -31.29 12.86
C THR A 2 -9.40 -30.04 12.48
N THR A 3 -9.62 -29.14 13.45
CA THR A 3 -10.16 -27.80 13.20
C THR A 3 -9.27 -27.08 12.18
N SER A 4 -9.87 -26.46 11.17
CA SER A 4 -9.09 -25.74 10.15
C SER A 4 -8.48 -24.45 10.74
N SER A 5 -7.37 -23.96 10.18
CA SER A 5 -6.73 -22.71 10.62
C SER A 5 -7.71 -21.52 10.57
N LEU A 6 -8.62 -21.51 9.59
CA LEU A 6 -9.68 -20.51 9.48
C LEU A 6 -10.67 -20.58 10.65
N GLU A 7 -11.14 -21.78 11.01
CA GLU A 7 -12.06 -21.95 12.14
C GLU A 7 -11.42 -21.52 13.47
N LEU A 8 -10.12 -21.76 13.65
CA LEU A 8 -9.39 -21.30 14.83
C LEU A 8 -9.34 -19.76 14.90
N LEU A 9 -8.96 -19.10 13.79
CA LEU A 9 -8.94 -17.63 13.70
C LEU A 9 -10.33 -17.03 13.95
N LEU A 10 -11.38 -17.56 13.31
CA LEU A 10 -12.75 -17.09 13.51
C LEU A 10 -13.24 -17.29 14.94
N GLY A 11 -12.84 -18.39 15.59
CA GLY A 11 -13.15 -18.64 17.00
C GLY A 11 -12.60 -17.55 17.93
N GLN A 12 -11.42 -16.99 17.62
CA GLN A 12 -10.80 -15.91 18.40
C GLN A 12 -11.47 -14.54 18.17
N LEU A 13 -12.16 -14.37 17.04
CA LEU A 13 -12.96 -13.19 16.74
C LEU A 13 -14.35 -13.21 17.41
N ASP A 14 -14.72 -14.33 18.04
CA ASP A 14 -15.92 -14.47 18.89
C ASP A 14 -17.19 -13.97 18.17
N GLY A 15 -17.35 -14.36 16.90
CA GLY A 15 -18.50 -14.00 16.07
C GLY A 15 -18.50 -12.57 15.53
N ALA A 16 -17.36 -11.86 15.56
CA ALA A 16 -17.24 -10.55 14.92
C ALA A 16 -17.31 -10.64 13.38
N LEU A 17 -16.77 -11.72 12.81
CA LEU A 17 -16.83 -12.03 11.38
C LEU A 17 -17.59 -13.32 11.14
N GLN A 18 -18.23 -13.41 9.99
CA GLN A 18 -18.81 -14.64 9.43
C GLN A 18 -18.24 -14.87 8.03
N VAL A 19 -17.92 -16.13 7.74
CA VAL A 19 -17.35 -16.54 6.46
C VAL A 19 -18.26 -17.58 5.81
N GLU A 20 -18.71 -17.30 4.59
CA GLU A 20 -19.53 -18.19 3.77
C GLU A 20 -18.87 -18.34 2.39
N GLY A 21 -18.16 -19.45 2.17
CA GLY A 21 -17.33 -19.62 0.98
C GLY A 21 -16.20 -18.59 0.94
N GLU A 22 -16.16 -17.78 -0.11
CA GLU A 22 -15.18 -16.69 -0.28
C GLU A 22 -15.68 -15.35 0.27
N ARG A 23 -16.90 -15.29 0.81
CA ARG A 23 -17.50 -14.06 1.31
C ARG A 23 -17.26 -13.90 2.81
N VAL A 24 -16.70 -12.77 3.21
CA VAL A 24 -16.63 -12.37 4.62
C VAL A 24 -17.65 -11.27 4.90
N THR A 25 -18.32 -11.35 6.04
CA THR A 25 -19.24 -10.32 6.51
C THR A 25 -18.91 -9.91 7.95
N VAL A 26 -19.08 -8.62 8.25
CA VAL A 26 -18.87 -8.09 9.60
C VAL A 26 -20.19 -8.20 10.37
N ALA A 27 -20.33 -9.24 11.18
CA ALA A 27 -21.52 -9.49 11.99
C ALA A 27 -21.59 -8.59 13.24
N ASN A 28 -20.43 -8.19 13.79
CA ASN A 28 -20.36 -7.25 14.90
C ASN A 28 -19.10 -6.39 14.80
N GLU A 29 -19.27 -5.16 14.32
CA GLU A 29 -18.16 -4.22 14.15
C GLU A 29 -17.49 -3.84 15.47
N ALA A 30 -18.24 -3.54 16.52
CA ALA A 30 -17.66 -3.14 17.81
C ALA A 30 -16.73 -4.23 18.35
N LYS A 31 -17.14 -5.50 18.19
CA LYS A 31 -16.35 -6.66 18.57
C LYS A 31 -15.15 -6.87 17.65
N LEU A 32 -15.31 -6.69 16.34
CA LEU A 32 -14.19 -6.73 15.39
C LEU A 32 -13.12 -5.72 15.79
N ARG A 33 -13.52 -4.49 16.09
CA ARG A 33 -12.61 -3.43 16.55
C ARG A 33 -11.91 -3.79 17.86
N GLU A 34 -12.56 -4.51 18.76
CA GLU A 34 -11.92 -5.01 19.97
C GLU A 34 -10.86 -6.08 19.65
N LYS A 35 -11.17 -7.01 18.74
CA LYS A 35 -10.35 -8.19 18.43
C LYS A 35 -9.33 -8.00 17.31
N ILE A 36 -9.37 -6.88 16.58
CA ILE A 36 -8.50 -6.65 15.42
C ILE A 36 -7.00 -6.69 15.77
N ASP A 37 -6.61 -6.34 17.00
CA ASP A 37 -5.22 -6.44 17.48
C ASP A 37 -4.69 -7.88 17.40
N HIS A 38 -5.56 -8.88 17.60
CA HIS A 38 -5.17 -10.28 17.45
C HIS A 38 -5.01 -10.65 15.97
N LEU A 39 -5.94 -10.23 15.12
CA LEU A 39 -5.90 -10.55 13.70
C LEU A 39 -4.67 -9.92 13.01
N ILE A 40 -4.32 -8.67 13.36
CA ILE A 40 -3.11 -8.04 12.84
C ILE A 40 -1.84 -8.70 13.40
N HIS A 41 -1.85 -9.18 14.64
CA HIS A 41 -0.74 -9.95 15.19
C HIS A 41 -0.46 -11.21 14.34
N GLU A 42 -1.51 -11.98 14.01
CA GLU A 42 -1.35 -13.16 13.15
C GLU A 42 -0.93 -12.77 11.72
N ALA A 43 -1.47 -11.69 11.16
CA ALA A 43 -1.11 -11.21 9.83
C ALA A 43 0.36 -10.76 9.69
N VAL A 44 1.02 -10.43 10.80
CA VAL A 44 2.46 -10.06 10.82
C VAL A 44 3.33 -11.25 11.25
N PHE A 45 2.98 -11.93 12.34
CA PHE A 45 3.89 -12.85 13.03
C PHE A 45 3.59 -14.34 12.82
N ALA A 46 2.42 -14.70 12.29
CA ALA A 46 2.16 -16.09 11.95
C ALA A 46 2.97 -16.52 10.72
N GLU A 47 3.00 -17.82 10.46
CA GLU A 47 3.64 -18.39 9.27
C GLU A 47 2.58 -19.04 8.37
N GLY A 48 2.95 -19.29 7.11
CA GLY A 48 2.14 -20.09 6.19
C GLY A 48 0.70 -19.61 6.02
N VAL A 49 -0.24 -20.54 6.12
CA VAL A 49 -1.66 -20.33 5.80
C VAL A 49 -2.34 -19.41 6.80
N GLU A 50 -1.96 -19.48 8.08
CA GLU A 50 -2.51 -18.66 9.15
C GLU A 50 -2.30 -17.16 8.88
N ARG A 51 -1.08 -16.80 8.45
CA ARG A 51 -0.74 -15.42 8.10
C ARG A 51 -1.57 -14.89 6.93
N GLU A 52 -1.65 -15.68 5.86
CA GLU A 52 -2.38 -15.28 4.65
C GLU A 52 -3.89 -15.20 4.91
N LEU A 53 -4.45 -16.12 5.70
CA LEU A 53 -5.85 -16.06 6.13
C LEU A 53 -6.14 -14.82 6.99
N ALA A 54 -5.23 -14.46 7.91
CA ALA A 54 -5.40 -13.26 8.73
C ALA A 54 -5.39 -11.98 7.86
N ARG A 55 -4.47 -11.88 6.89
CA ARG A 55 -4.42 -10.76 5.93
C ARG A 55 -5.69 -10.70 5.07
N TRP A 56 -6.14 -11.84 4.57
CA TRP A 56 -7.39 -11.93 3.79
C TRP A 56 -8.62 -11.51 4.62
N LEU A 57 -8.75 -11.98 5.86
CA LEU A 57 -9.84 -11.57 6.75
C LEU A 57 -9.82 -10.07 7.04
N ILE A 58 -8.65 -9.47 7.26
CA ILE A 58 -8.50 -8.02 7.45
C ILE A 58 -8.94 -7.27 6.19
N TRP A 59 -8.47 -7.71 5.02
CA TRP A 59 -8.82 -7.13 3.73
C TRP A 59 -10.33 -7.13 3.52
N GLU A 60 -10.96 -8.29 3.57
CA GLU A 60 -12.40 -8.43 3.33
C GLU A 60 -13.25 -7.69 4.36
N ALA A 61 -12.83 -7.69 5.64
CA ALA A 61 -13.49 -6.90 6.66
C ALA A 61 -13.38 -5.39 6.40
N GLY A 62 -12.24 -4.93 5.86
CA GLY A 62 -12.05 -3.56 5.39
C GLY A 62 -13.05 -3.21 4.27
N GLN A 63 -13.13 -4.05 3.24
CA GLN A 63 -14.07 -3.86 2.12
C GLN A 63 -15.51 -3.79 2.62
N ALA A 64 -15.93 -4.71 3.49
CA ALA A 64 -17.26 -4.74 4.08
C ALA A 64 -17.59 -3.50 4.94
N LEU A 65 -16.55 -2.83 5.46
CA LEU A 65 -16.67 -1.58 6.22
C LEU A 65 -16.37 -0.33 5.38
N ASN A 66 -16.27 -0.41 4.05
CA ASN A 66 -15.94 0.72 3.19
C ASN A 66 -14.58 1.37 3.54
N ILE A 67 -13.57 0.52 3.80
CA ILE A 67 -12.17 0.85 4.03
C ILE A 67 -11.37 0.08 2.97
N TYR A 68 -10.96 0.76 1.91
CA TYR A 68 -10.39 0.11 0.72
C TYR A 68 -9.24 0.91 0.15
N PRO A 69 -8.18 0.26 -0.38
CA PRO A 69 -7.15 0.98 -1.12
C PRO A 69 -7.73 1.66 -2.37
N ALA A 70 -7.27 2.87 -2.66
CA ALA A 70 -7.69 3.64 -3.82
C ALA A 70 -6.51 4.42 -4.42
N SER A 71 -6.62 4.75 -5.70
CA SER A 71 -5.69 5.67 -6.37
C SER A 71 -6.05 7.11 -6.08
N ILE A 72 -5.05 7.96 -5.80
CA ILE A 72 -5.24 9.40 -5.62
C ILE A 72 -5.36 10.17 -6.95
N HIS A 73 -5.15 9.47 -8.06
CA HIS A 73 -5.03 10.04 -9.41
C HIS A 73 -6.13 11.07 -9.73
N GLU A 74 -7.40 10.71 -9.54
CA GLU A 74 -8.53 11.60 -9.87
C GLU A 74 -8.58 12.86 -9.00
N LEU A 75 -8.16 12.79 -7.73
CA LEU A 75 -8.07 13.97 -6.87
C LEU A 75 -7.01 14.94 -7.40
N TYR A 76 -5.82 14.43 -7.75
CA TYR A 76 -4.73 15.26 -8.27
C TYR A 76 -5.04 15.83 -9.65
N LEU A 77 -5.69 15.05 -10.54
CA LEU A 77 -6.16 15.58 -11.80
C LEU A 77 -7.22 16.67 -11.63
N ALA A 78 -8.18 16.50 -10.71
CA ALA A 78 -9.19 17.51 -10.42
C ALA A 78 -8.55 18.81 -9.90
N ILE A 79 -7.52 18.73 -9.05
CA ILE A 79 -6.74 19.89 -8.60
C ILE A 79 -6.06 20.59 -9.79
N GLY A 80 -5.42 19.81 -10.68
CA GLY A 80 -4.74 20.33 -11.87
C GLY A 80 -5.69 21.00 -12.89
N ARG A 81 -6.93 20.50 -13.00
CA ARG A 81 -8.00 21.09 -13.82
C ARG A 81 -8.73 22.26 -13.14
N GLY A 82 -8.48 22.52 -11.86
CA GLY A 82 -9.20 23.54 -11.09
C GLY A 82 -10.63 23.14 -10.67
N GLU A 83 -10.95 21.85 -10.69
CA GLU A 83 -12.23 21.27 -10.28
C GLU A 83 -12.29 20.98 -8.76
N ALA A 84 -11.13 21.02 -8.09
CA ALA A 84 -10.98 20.90 -6.65
C ALA A 84 -10.28 22.14 -6.05
N PRO A 85 -10.54 22.49 -4.77
CA PRO A 85 -9.87 23.61 -4.11
C PRO A 85 -8.35 23.45 -4.08
N GLN A 86 -7.61 24.53 -4.38
CA GLN A 86 -6.15 24.56 -4.27
C GLN A 86 -5.67 25.12 -2.90
N THR A 87 -6.53 25.06 -1.89
CA THR A 87 -6.31 25.64 -0.56
C THR A 87 -5.87 24.62 0.49
N PHE A 88 -5.51 23.41 0.07
CA PHE A 88 -5.05 22.34 0.96
C PHE A 88 -3.93 21.53 0.30
N THR A 89 -3.22 20.79 1.13
CA THR A 89 -2.22 19.80 0.73
C THR A 89 -2.63 18.43 1.25
N VAL A 90 -2.24 17.36 0.56
CA VAL A 90 -2.42 15.99 1.04
C VAL A 90 -1.14 15.59 1.80
N PRO A 91 -1.21 15.24 3.10
CA PRO A 91 -0.03 14.76 3.80
C PRO A 91 0.34 13.36 3.31
N ALA A 92 1.60 13.17 2.94
CA ALA A 92 2.21 11.86 2.72
C ALA A 92 3.05 11.47 3.94
N MET A 93 2.74 10.33 4.53
CA MET A 93 3.34 9.86 5.78
C MET A 93 4.12 8.59 5.51
N ASN A 94 5.45 8.71 5.56
CA ASN A 94 6.32 7.55 5.53
C ASN A 94 6.27 6.78 6.86
N ILE A 95 5.77 5.53 6.82
CA ILE A 95 5.56 4.68 8.00
C ILE A 95 6.30 3.34 7.88
N ARG A 96 7.62 3.36 8.08
CA ARG A 96 8.42 2.12 8.23
C ARG A 96 8.36 1.47 9.62
N GLY A 97 7.98 2.23 10.64
CA GLY A 97 8.09 1.85 12.05
C GLY A 97 6.74 1.72 12.74
N MET A 98 6.52 0.59 13.42
CA MET A 98 5.29 0.32 14.18
C MET A 98 4.02 0.62 13.35
N ASN A 99 3.97 0.15 12.10
CA ASN A 99 2.95 0.55 11.11
C ASN A 99 1.53 0.60 11.70
N PHE A 100 1.03 -0.52 12.24
CA PHE A 100 -0.29 -0.55 12.87
C PHE A 100 -0.51 0.56 13.92
N ASN A 101 0.45 0.79 14.82
CA ASN A 101 0.29 1.79 15.89
C ASN A 101 0.40 3.24 15.38
N THR A 102 1.32 3.50 14.46
CA THR A 102 1.52 4.81 13.85
C THR A 102 0.30 5.18 12.99
N SER A 103 -0.17 4.24 12.18
CA SER A 103 -1.34 4.40 11.32
C SER A 103 -2.61 4.60 12.14
N ARG A 104 -2.77 3.91 13.28
CA ARG A 104 -3.85 4.20 14.24
C ARG A 104 -3.81 5.65 14.74
N ALA A 105 -2.62 6.18 15.04
CA ALA A 105 -2.51 7.58 15.45
C ALA A 105 -2.92 8.54 14.34
N ALA A 106 -2.54 8.25 13.09
CA ALA A 106 -2.98 9.00 11.92
C ALA A 106 -4.50 8.95 11.74
N PHE A 107 -5.13 7.77 11.81
CA PHE A 107 -6.60 7.64 11.69
C PHE A 107 -7.37 8.34 12.81
N ARG A 108 -6.89 8.31 14.06
CA ARG A 108 -7.49 9.11 15.15
C ARG A 108 -7.43 10.60 14.86
N ALA A 109 -6.31 11.09 14.34
CA ALA A 109 -6.15 12.48 13.95
C ALA A 109 -7.08 12.83 12.76
N ALA A 110 -7.14 11.97 11.75
CA ALA A 110 -7.99 12.13 10.58
C ALA A 110 -9.47 12.21 10.96
N ASN A 111 -9.95 11.29 11.81
CA ASN A 111 -11.33 11.31 12.32
C ASN A 111 -11.64 12.59 13.10
N LYS A 112 -10.71 13.06 13.95
CA LYS A 112 -10.88 14.29 14.74
C LYS A 112 -10.93 15.55 13.87
N LEU A 113 -10.13 15.59 12.80
CA LEU A 113 -9.95 16.75 11.93
C LEU A 113 -10.79 16.67 10.65
N ASN A 114 -11.55 15.58 10.46
CA ASN A 114 -12.32 15.30 9.25
C ASN A 114 -11.45 15.33 7.98
N VAL A 115 -10.29 14.67 8.03
CA VAL A 115 -9.37 14.56 6.88
C VAL A 115 -9.84 13.44 5.96
N GLY A 116 -10.06 13.77 4.68
CA GLY A 116 -10.50 12.80 3.67
C GLY A 116 -9.37 12.19 2.83
N ALA A 117 -8.29 12.94 2.57
CA ALA A 117 -7.17 12.47 1.77
C ALA A 117 -5.86 12.56 2.57
N MET A 118 -5.15 11.44 2.64
CA MET A 118 -3.82 11.29 3.23
C MET A 118 -3.16 10.06 2.60
N LEU A 119 -1.86 10.16 2.33
CA LEU A 119 -1.07 9.06 1.79
C LEU A 119 -0.29 8.37 2.91
N PHE A 120 -0.26 7.05 2.84
CA PHE A 120 0.58 6.20 3.67
C PHE A 120 1.61 5.55 2.77
N GLU A 121 2.89 5.80 3.03
CA GLU A 121 3.95 5.39 2.13
C GLU A 121 5.06 4.61 2.83
N ILE A 122 5.76 3.80 2.04
CA ILE A 122 6.98 3.08 2.44
C ILE A 122 7.89 2.95 1.23
N ALA A 123 9.18 3.20 1.43
CA ALA A 123 10.13 3.20 0.33
C ALA A 123 10.65 1.81 -0.02
N ARG A 124 11.13 1.59 -1.26
CA ARG A 124 11.76 0.32 -1.66
C ARG A 124 12.86 -0.12 -0.69
N SER A 125 13.70 0.81 -0.27
CA SER A 125 14.78 0.54 0.68
C SER A 125 14.24 0.10 2.05
N GLU A 126 13.16 0.73 2.51
CA GLU A 126 12.50 0.48 3.79
C GLU A 126 11.80 -0.87 3.81
N ILE A 127 11.09 -1.23 2.74
CA ILE A 127 10.58 -2.60 2.53
C ILE A 127 11.72 -3.60 2.68
N GLY A 128 12.88 -3.32 2.08
CA GLY A 128 14.05 -4.21 2.12
C GLY A 128 14.66 -4.40 3.51
N TYR A 129 14.93 -3.33 4.26
CA TYR A 129 15.60 -3.46 5.55
C TYR A 129 14.68 -3.76 6.73
N THR A 130 13.36 -3.49 6.60
CA THR A 130 12.36 -3.85 7.62
C THR A 130 11.75 -5.23 7.41
N ASP A 131 11.92 -5.81 6.21
CA ASP A 131 11.21 -7.01 5.73
C ASP A 131 9.68 -6.85 5.71
N GLN A 132 9.18 -5.61 5.71
CA GLN A 132 7.75 -5.30 5.66
C GLN A 132 7.28 -5.28 4.20
N ARG A 133 6.84 -6.44 3.70
CA ARG A 133 6.31 -6.57 2.34
C ARG A 133 4.96 -5.84 2.15
N PRO A 134 4.61 -5.43 0.92
CA PRO A 134 3.37 -4.71 0.61
C PRO A 134 2.08 -5.28 1.23
N SER A 135 1.87 -6.60 1.19
CA SER A 135 0.67 -7.22 1.75
C SER A 135 0.56 -7.07 3.28
N GLU A 136 1.68 -7.11 3.98
CA GLU A 136 1.73 -6.79 5.42
C GLU A 136 1.41 -5.33 5.67
N TYR A 137 2.02 -4.43 4.88
CA TYR A 137 1.85 -2.99 5.02
C TYR A 137 0.38 -2.59 4.90
N VAL A 138 -0.30 -3.08 3.86
CA VAL A 138 -1.73 -2.78 3.64
C VAL A 138 -2.61 -3.43 4.71
N ALA A 139 -2.33 -4.67 5.12
CA ALA A 139 -3.08 -5.31 6.20
C ALA A 139 -2.99 -4.49 7.50
N ALA A 140 -1.80 -3.99 7.85
CA ALA A 140 -1.62 -3.13 9.01
C ALA A 140 -2.40 -1.81 8.91
N LEU A 141 -2.45 -1.19 7.73
CA LEU A 141 -3.25 0.01 7.49
C LEU A 141 -4.75 -0.23 7.61
N ILE A 142 -5.28 -1.27 6.97
CA ILE A 142 -6.70 -1.60 7.03
C ILE A 142 -7.10 -1.95 8.46
N ALA A 143 -6.31 -2.78 9.16
CA ALA A 143 -6.55 -3.10 10.56
C ALA A 143 -6.55 -1.85 11.45
N ALA A 144 -5.63 -0.92 11.22
CA ALA A 144 -5.58 0.36 11.95
C ALA A 144 -6.83 1.22 11.69
N ALA A 145 -7.27 1.32 10.43
CA ALA A 145 -8.49 2.03 10.05
C ALA A 145 -9.73 1.41 10.71
N ILE A 146 -9.85 0.08 10.69
CA ILE A 146 -10.91 -0.66 11.39
C ILE A 146 -10.88 -0.31 12.88
N LYS A 147 -9.72 -0.47 13.54
CA LYS A 147 -9.57 -0.22 14.98
C LYS A 147 -10.10 1.16 15.38
N GLU A 148 -9.74 2.19 14.62
CA GLU A 148 -10.09 3.58 14.90
C GLU A 148 -11.45 4.01 14.33
N GLY A 149 -12.14 3.13 13.59
CA GLY A 149 -13.45 3.40 13.01
C GLY A 149 -13.40 4.40 11.85
N TYR A 150 -12.27 4.50 11.15
CA TYR A 150 -12.14 5.30 9.93
C TYR A 150 -12.96 4.68 8.79
N ARG A 151 -13.40 5.50 7.82
CA ARG A 151 -14.17 5.09 6.65
C ARG A 151 -13.71 5.88 5.43
N GLY A 152 -13.61 5.21 4.29
CA GLY A 152 -13.25 5.82 3.02
C GLY A 152 -11.99 5.24 2.41
N PRO A 153 -11.50 5.88 1.33
CA PRO A 153 -10.33 5.41 0.59
C PRO A 153 -9.07 5.47 1.45
N LEU A 154 -8.18 4.51 1.22
CA LEU A 154 -6.82 4.47 1.72
C LEU A 154 -5.86 4.69 0.54
N PHE A 155 -5.14 5.81 0.52
CA PHE A 155 -4.13 6.04 -0.50
C PHE A 155 -2.80 5.46 -0.01
N VAL A 156 -2.41 4.33 -0.59
CA VAL A 156 -1.17 3.63 -0.26
C VAL A 156 -0.15 3.91 -1.37
N GLN A 157 1.05 4.34 -0.98
CA GLN A 157 2.09 4.79 -1.90
C GLN A 157 3.38 3.98 -1.77
N GLY A 158 3.91 3.54 -2.92
CA GLY A 158 5.27 3.04 -3.03
C GLY A 158 6.21 4.22 -3.19
N ASP A 159 6.85 4.64 -2.10
CA ASP A 159 7.76 5.79 -2.10
C ASP A 159 9.09 5.40 -2.75
N HIS A 160 9.70 6.30 -3.51
CA HIS A 160 11.01 6.10 -4.15
C HIS A 160 11.24 4.64 -4.60
N PHE A 161 10.44 4.13 -5.55
CA PHE A 161 10.69 2.81 -6.16
C PHE A 161 11.91 2.93 -7.07
N GLN A 162 13.05 3.03 -6.41
CA GLN A 162 14.27 3.63 -6.91
C GLN A 162 15.16 2.59 -7.56
N LEU A 163 15.75 2.86 -8.71
CA LEU A 163 16.85 2.04 -9.26
C LEU A 163 18.15 2.35 -8.51
N SER A 164 18.92 1.33 -8.14
CA SER A 164 20.23 1.49 -7.52
C SER A 164 21.33 1.60 -8.58
N LEU A 165 22.06 2.71 -8.63
CA LEU A 165 23.20 2.89 -9.54
C LEU A 165 24.21 1.74 -9.44
N LYS A 166 24.52 1.29 -8.22
CA LYS A 166 25.45 0.16 -8.00
C LYS A 166 24.92 -1.12 -8.64
N ASN A 167 23.66 -1.47 -8.40
CA ASN A 167 23.08 -2.71 -8.93
C ASN A 167 22.90 -2.62 -10.45
N TYR A 168 22.46 -1.46 -10.94
CA TYR A 168 22.27 -1.19 -12.35
C TYR A 168 23.58 -1.30 -13.14
N THR A 169 24.67 -0.73 -12.60
CA THR A 169 26.02 -0.85 -13.19
C THR A 169 26.50 -2.31 -13.24
N SER A 170 26.14 -3.12 -12.23
CA SER A 170 26.49 -4.53 -12.20
C SER A 170 25.66 -5.37 -13.18
N ASP A 171 24.35 -5.12 -13.25
CA ASP A 171 23.40 -5.82 -14.11
C ASP A 171 22.09 -5.01 -14.24
N ALA A 172 22.01 -4.23 -15.32
CA ALA A 172 20.88 -3.35 -15.58
C ALA A 172 19.55 -4.12 -15.71
N HIS A 173 19.55 -5.26 -16.41
CA HIS A 173 18.34 -6.07 -16.61
C HIS A 173 17.81 -6.61 -15.29
N LYS A 174 18.70 -7.15 -14.46
CA LYS A 174 18.33 -7.68 -13.15
C LYS A 174 17.77 -6.60 -12.23
N GLU A 175 18.39 -5.43 -12.21
CA GLU A 175 17.95 -4.33 -11.35
C GLU A 175 16.59 -3.75 -11.79
N VAL A 176 16.38 -3.55 -13.09
CA VAL A 176 15.09 -3.10 -13.64
C VAL A 176 13.99 -4.14 -13.36
N ASN A 177 14.28 -5.43 -13.58
CA ASN A 177 13.32 -6.49 -13.29
C ASN A 177 12.97 -6.55 -11.79
N ALA A 178 13.95 -6.36 -10.90
CA ALA A 178 13.69 -6.35 -9.46
C ALA A 178 12.74 -5.21 -9.04
N VAL A 179 12.83 -4.03 -9.69
CA VAL A 179 11.88 -2.93 -9.46
C VAL A 179 10.51 -3.26 -10.04
N LYS A 180 10.44 -3.84 -11.24
CA LYS A 180 9.17 -4.28 -11.85
C LYS A 180 8.42 -5.29 -10.98
N GLU A 181 9.10 -6.32 -10.51
CA GLU A 181 8.49 -7.32 -9.61
C GLU A 181 7.98 -6.68 -8.32
N LEU A 182 8.71 -5.71 -7.75
CA LEU A 182 8.25 -4.99 -6.57
C LEU A 182 7.02 -4.10 -6.88
N MET A 183 6.99 -3.43 -8.03
CA MET A 183 5.81 -2.66 -8.50
C MET A 183 4.59 -3.58 -8.62
N LYS A 184 4.77 -4.77 -9.20
CA LYS A 184 3.70 -5.76 -9.34
C LYS A 184 3.18 -6.22 -7.98
N GLU A 185 4.07 -6.61 -7.07
CA GLU A 185 3.69 -7.02 -5.72
C GLU A 185 2.98 -5.90 -4.95
N ALA A 186 3.44 -4.66 -5.10
CA ALA A 186 2.82 -3.51 -4.46
C ALA A 186 1.41 -3.26 -5.00
N ILE A 187 1.24 -3.25 -6.32
CA ILE A 187 -0.07 -3.03 -6.97
C ILE A 187 -1.05 -4.16 -6.61
N ASP A 188 -0.59 -5.42 -6.61
CA ASP A 188 -1.40 -6.58 -6.19
C ASP A 188 -1.85 -6.46 -4.73
N ALA A 189 -1.06 -5.82 -3.87
CA ALA A 189 -1.39 -5.57 -2.47
C ALA A 189 -2.27 -4.32 -2.25
N GLY A 190 -2.48 -3.47 -3.26
CA GLY A 190 -3.30 -2.26 -3.17
C GLY A 190 -2.51 -0.93 -3.16
N PHE A 191 -1.23 -0.93 -3.53
CA PHE A 191 -0.47 0.30 -3.72
C PHE A 191 -0.84 0.93 -5.07
N TYR A 192 -1.85 1.79 -5.05
CA TYR A 192 -2.34 2.46 -6.26
C TYR A 192 -1.73 3.85 -6.47
N ASN A 193 -0.61 4.13 -5.81
CA ASN A 193 0.23 5.29 -6.03
C ASN A 193 1.69 4.80 -6.02
N ILE A 194 2.47 5.07 -7.06
CA ILE A 194 3.86 4.59 -7.20
C ILE A 194 4.73 5.75 -7.63
N ASP A 195 5.74 6.07 -6.83
CA ASP A 195 6.73 7.11 -7.16
C ASP A 195 7.92 6.43 -7.81
N ILE A 196 8.14 6.70 -9.10
CA ILE A 196 9.20 6.07 -9.90
C ILE A 196 10.47 6.90 -9.78
N ASP A 197 11.53 6.31 -9.22
CA ASP A 197 12.79 7.03 -9.03
C ASP A 197 13.97 6.42 -9.79
N THR A 198 14.21 6.93 -10.99
CA THR A 198 15.36 6.58 -11.82
C THR A 198 16.48 7.62 -11.73
N SER A 199 16.36 8.58 -10.82
CA SER A 199 17.24 9.77 -10.76
C SER A 199 18.67 9.46 -10.31
N THR A 200 18.89 8.34 -9.63
CA THR A 200 20.24 7.89 -9.24
C THR A 200 21.14 7.54 -10.43
N LEU A 201 20.53 7.32 -11.61
CA LEU A 201 21.22 6.97 -12.85
C LEU A 201 21.59 8.21 -13.69
N VAL A 202 21.25 9.42 -13.22
CA VAL A 202 21.67 10.67 -13.85
C VAL A 202 23.18 10.79 -13.78
N ASP A 203 23.81 10.95 -14.95
CA ASP A 203 25.23 11.21 -15.09
C ASP A 203 25.43 12.68 -15.47
N LEU A 204 26.20 13.43 -14.68
CA LEU A 204 26.49 14.85 -14.94
C LEU A 204 27.75 15.06 -15.83
N GLY A 205 28.37 13.98 -16.30
CA GLY A 205 29.53 14.02 -17.18
C GLY A 205 29.27 14.61 -18.59
N PRO A 206 28.15 14.27 -19.28
CA PRO A 206 27.83 14.82 -20.60
C PRO A 206 27.62 16.35 -20.61
N GLU A 207 27.81 16.97 -21.78
CA GLU A 207 27.74 18.43 -21.91
C GLU A 207 26.31 18.97 -21.87
N THR A 208 25.34 18.21 -22.40
CA THR A 208 23.96 18.65 -22.51
C THR A 208 23.07 18.03 -21.44
N LEU A 209 22.08 18.80 -20.97
CA LEU A 209 21.09 18.32 -19.99
C LEU A 209 20.34 17.08 -20.49
N ASP A 210 20.04 17.03 -21.79
CA ASP A 210 19.36 15.87 -22.40
C ASP A 210 20.18 14.59 -22.27
N GLU A 211 21.48 14.65 -22.58
CA GLU A 211 22.38 13.49 -22.43
C GLU A 211 22.57 13.10 -20.97
N GLN A 212 22.63 14.06 -20.04
CA GLN A 212 22.72 13.79 -18.61
C GLN A 212 21.49 13.05 -18.07
N GLN A 213 20.30 13.39 -18.60
CA GLN A 213 19.01 12.86 -18.15
C GLN A 213 18.51 11.67 -18.96
N ARG A 214 19.19 11.31 -20.06
CA ARG A 214 18.71 10.30 -21.03
C ARG A 214 18.25 9.01 -20.39
N ILE A 215 19.12 8.39 -19.60
CA ILE A 215 18.82 7.12 -18.92
C ILE A 215 17.67 7.29 -17.92
N ASN A 216 17.62 8.43 -17.22
CA ASN A 216 16.58 8.73 -16.25
C ASN A 216 15.19 8.75 -16.91
N TYR A 217 14.97 9.59 -17.93
CA TYR A 217 13.63 9.68 -18.52
C TYR A 217 13.25 8.46 -19.38
N GLU A 218 14.22 7.79 -20.03
CA GLU A 218 13.94 6.58 -20.82
C GLU A 218 13.48 5.41 -19.92
N LEU A 219 14.16 5.19 -18.80
CA LEU A 219 13.76 4.14 -17.85
C LEU A 219 12.49 4.50 -17.08
N CYS A 220 12.31 5.77 -16.71
CA CYS A 220 11.05 6.22 -16.10
C CYS A 220 9.87 6.00 -17.05
N GLY A 221 10.02 6.30 -18.34
CA GLY A 221 9.02 6.00 -19.38
C GLY A 221 8.73 4.51 -19.50
N GLN A 222 9.77 3.68 -19.52
CA GLN A 222 9.62 2.22 -19.57
C GLN A 222 8.88 1.65 -18.34
N LEU A 223 9.19 2.14 -17.14
CA LEU A 223 8.53 1.70 -15.91
C LEU A 223 7.08 2.23 -15.83
N THR A 224 6.84 3.42 -16.36
CA THR A 224 5.49 3.98 -16.53
C THR A 224 4.62 3.09 -17.42
N GLU A 225 5.13 2.70 -18.59
CA GLU A 225 4.45 1.76 -19.49
C GLU A 225 4.17 0.43 -18.80
N TYR A 226 5.14 -0.11 -18.08
CA TYR A 226 4.96 -1.34 -17.32
C TYR A 226 3.83 -1.22 -16.28
N VAL A 227 3.76 -0.13 -15.50
CA VAL A 227 2.66 0.08 -14.55
C VAL A 227 1.31 0.14 -15.26
N ARG A 228 1.22 0.77 -16.45
CA ARG A 228 -0.01 0.75 -17.27
C ARG A 228 -0.42 -0.67 -17.69
N GLU A 229 0.54 -1.56 -17.95
CA GLU A 229 0.24 -2.94 -18.35
C GLU A 229 -0.32 -3.79 -17.21
N ILE A 230 0.05 -3.48 -15.96
CA ILE A 230 -0.28 -4.30 -14.78
C ILE A 230 -1.33 -3.68 -13.86
N GLU A 231 -1.81 -2.47 -14.14
CA GLU A 231 -2.81 -1.84 -13.30
C GLU A 231 -4.15 -2.60 -13.32
N PRO A 232 -4.86 -2.69 -12.18
CA PRO A 232 -6.14 -3.39 -12.14
C PRO A 232 -7.19 -2.71 -13.01
N GLU A 233 -8.11 -3.50 -13.56
CA GLU A 233 -9.25 -2.96 -14.31
C GLU A 233 -10.04 -1.95 -13.45
N GLY A 234 -10.30 -0.76 -14.01
CA GLY A 234 -11.03 0.30 -13.32
C GLY A 234 -10.20 1.11 -12.32
N VAL A 235 -8.90 0.83 -12.17
CA VAL A 235 -7.98 1.60 -11.31
C VAL A 235 -6.87 2.18 -12.16
N THR A 236 -6.81 3.52 -12.27
CA THR A 236 -5.65 4.21 -12.82
C THR A 236 -4.65 4.47 -11.70
N VAL A 237 -3.55 3.71 -11.65
CA VAL A 237 -2.49 3.90 -10.63
C VAL A 237 -1.92 5.31 -10.76
N SER A 238 -1.80 6.06 -9.66
CA SER A 238 -1.13 7.36 -9.68
C SER A 238 0.38 7.16 -9.83
N LEU A 239 1.03 7.94 -10.69
CA LEU A 239 2.48 7.89 -10.88
C LEU A 239 3.10 9.23 -10.50
N GLY A 240 4.07 9.17 -9.59
CA GLY A 240 4.93 10.27 -9.18
C GLY A 240 6.30 10.24 -9.84
#